data_AF-A6ZL57-F1
#
_entry.id   AF-A6ZL57-F1
#
_cell.length_a   1.000
_cell.length_b   1.000
_cell.length_c   1.000
_cell.angle_alpha   90.00
_cell.angle_beta   90.00
_cell.angle_gamma   90.00
#
_symmetry.space_group_name_H-M   'P 1'
#
loop_
_entity.id
_entity.type
_entity.pdbx_description
1 polymer ?
#
loop_
_entity_poly.entity_id
_entity_poly.type
_entity_poly.pdbx_seq_one_letter_code
_entity_poly.pdbx_strand_id
1 'polypeptide(L)'
;MTMDTAQLKSQIQQYLVESGNYELISNELKARLLQEGWVDKVKDLTKSEMNINESTNFTQILSTVEPKALEIVSDSTRETVLKQIREFLEGIVDTQ
;
A
#
# COMPACT_ATOMS: atom_id res chain seq x y z
N MET A 1 5.51 -28.95 -13.30
CA MET A 1 5.61 -28.51 -11.90
C MET A 1 4.79 -27.25 -11.79
N THR A 2 3.72 -27.24 -10.99
CA THR A 2 2.96 -26.02 -10.72
C THR A 2 3.82 -25.13 -9.83
N MET A 3 4.25 -23.98 -10.33
CA MET A 3 4.92 -22.97 -9.51
C MET A 3 4.01 -22.59 -8.34
N ASP A 4 4.54 -22.59 -7.14
CA ASP A 4 3.80 -22.06 -5.98
C ASP A 4 3.59 -20.56 -6.19
N THR A 5 2.33 -20.14 -6.25
CA THR A 5 1.94 -18.73 -6.40
C THR A 5 2.55 -17.83 -5.33
N ALA A 6 2.78 -18.34 -4.11
CA ALA A 6 3.44 -17.60 -3.05
C ALA A 6 4.93 -17.38 -3.37
N GLN A 7 5.60 -18.40 -3.89
CA GLN A 7 7.00 -18.30 -4.32
C GLN A 7 7.14 -17.35 -5.52
N LEU A 8 6.22 -17.41 -6.48
CA LEU A 8 6.20 -16.48 -7.62
C LEU A 8 6.03 -15.02 -7.15
N LYS A 9 5.08 -14.76 -6.25
CA LYS A 9 4.88 -13.43 -5.66
C LYS A 9 6.15 -12.92 -4.97
N SER A 10 6.84 -13.79 -4.22
CA SER A 10 8.10 -13.42 -3.57
C SER A 10 9.22 -13.09 -4.56
N GLN A 11 9.34 -13.85 -5.65
CA GLN A 11 10.33 -13.60 -6.71
C GLN A 11 10.07 -12.28 -7.44
N ILE A 12 8.80 -11.99 -7.73
CA ILE A 12 8.37 -10.72 -8.31
C ILE A 12 8.75 -9.55 -7.39
N GLN A 13 8.43 -9.65 -6.10
CA GLN A 13 8.79 -8.61 -5.14
C GLN A 13 10.31 -8.41 -5.05
N GLN A 14 11.08 -9.50 -5.02
CA GLN A 14 12.54 -9.45 -5.01
C GLN A 14 13.08 -8.74 -6.25
N TYR A 15 12.58 -9.07 -7.44
CA TYR A 15 12.99 -8.41 -8.67
C TYR A 15 12.66 -6.91 -8.66
N LEU A 16 11.46 -6.53 -8.18
CA LEU A 16 11.08 -5.12 -8.06
C LEU A 16 12.02 -4.35 -7.13
N VAL A 17 12.51 -4.98 -6.06
CA VAL A 17 13.50 -4.37 -5.16
C VAL A 17 14.87 -4.26 -5.83
N GLU A 18 15.36 -5.32 -6.46
CA GLU A 18 16.68 -5.35 -7.11
C GLU A 18 16.78 -4.40 -8.32
N SER A 19 15.68 -4.20 -9.04
CA SER A 19 15.58 -3.23 -10.13
C SER A 19 15.41 -1.78 -9.67
N GLY A 20 15.18 -1.54 -8.37
CA GLY A 20 14.86 -0.21 -7.82
C GLY A 20 13.41 0.24 -8.10
N ASN A 21 12.63 -0.51 -8.88
CA ASN A 21 11.25 -0.17 -9.23
C ASN A 21 10.33 -0.14 -7.99
N TYR A 22 10.60 -0.97 -6.99
CA TYR A 22 9.87 -0.93 -5.72
C TYR A 22 10.01 0.43 -5.03
N GLU A 23 11.21 1.02 -5.05
CA GLU A 23 11.45 2.33 -4.44
C GLU A 23 10.72 3.43 -5.22
N LEU A 24 10.70 3.37 -6.55
CA LEU A 24 9.93 4.28 -7.40
C LEU A 24 8.42 4.23 -7.07
N ILE A 25 7.84 3.02 -6.99
CA ILE A 25 6.42 2.82 -6.63
C ILE A 25 6.15 3.34 -5.22
N SER A 26 7.01 2.98 -4.26
CA SER A 26 6.83 3.38 -2.85
C SER A 26 6.89 4.89 -2.67
N ASN A 27 7.83 5.55 -3.36
CA ASN A 27 8.00 6.99 -3.30
C ASN A 27 6.83 7.74 -3.96
N GLU A 28 6.36 7.28 -5.12
CA GLU A 28 5.19 7.86 -5.80
C GLU A 28 3.93 7.73 -4.91
N LEU A 29 3.68 6.56 -4.34
CA LEU A 29 2.56 6.34 -3.43
C LEU A 29 2.64 7.29 -2.22
N LYS A 30 3.79 7.35 -1.54
CA LYS A 30 3.99 8.24 -0.38
C LYS A 30 3.79 9.71 -0.74
N ALA A 31 4.33 10.14 -1.88
CA ALA A 31 4.20 11.52 -2.35
C ALA A 31 2.74 11.89 -2.59
N ARG A 32 1.97 11.02 -3.25
CA ARG A 32 0.53 11.22 -3.51
C ARG A 32 -0.28 11.25 -2.22
N LEU A 33 -0.11 10.26 -1.35
CA LEU A 33 -0.81 10.19 -0.06
C LEU A 33 -0.52 11.43 0.80
N LEU A 34 0.71 11.94 0.75
CA LEU A 34 1.08 13.17 1.45
C LEU A 34 0.38 14.39 0.83
N GLN A 35 0.46 14.55 -0.50
CA GLN A 35 -0.11 15.70 -1.22
C GLN A 35 -1.64 15.78 -1.11
N GLU A 36 -2.34 14.65 -1.10
CA GLU A 36 -3.81 14.61 -0.94
C GLU A 36 -4.29 14.70 0.52
N GLY A 37 -3.35 14.87 1.46
CA GLY A 37 -3.61 14.99 2.89
C GLY A 37 -4.07 13.68 3.54
N TRP A 38 -3.91 12.53 2.89
CA TRP A 38 -4.26 11.23 3.46
C TRP A 38 -3.48 10.97 4.75
N VAL A 39 -2.19 11.30 4.78
CA VAL A 39 -1.32 11.08 5.94
C VAL A 39 -1.87 11.79 7.18
N ASP A 40 -2.32 13.03 7.04
CA ASP A 40 -2.84 13.80 8.18
C ASP A 40 -4.24 13.35 8.58
N LYS A 41 -5.10 13.00 7.60
CA LYS A 41 -6.40 12.37 7.87
C LYS A 41 -6.27 11.09 8.69
N VAL A 42 -5.28 10.23 8.38
CA VAL A 42 -5.04 8.99 9.13
C VAL A 42 -4.51 9.28 10.54
N LYS A 43 -3.66 10.29 10.73
CA LYS A 43 -3.23 10.71 12.07
C LYS A 43 -4.42 11.18 12.92
N ASP A 44 -5.30 12.00 12.34
CA ASP A 44 -6.46 12.53 13.06
C ASP A 44 -7.50 11.45 13.34
N LEU A 45 -7.73 10.54 12.39
CA LEU A 45 -8.51 9.33 12.61
C LEU A 45 -7.95 8.50 13.76
N THR A 46 -6.63 8.28 13.79
CA THR A 46 -5.97 7.52 14.88
C THR A 46 -6.20 8.18 16.24
N LYS A 47 -6.06 9.52 16.33
CA LYS A 47 -6.36 10.26 17.57
C LYS A 47 -7.82 10.12 17.98
N SER A 48 -8.75 10.21 17.02
CA SER A 48 -10.17 10.04 17.26
C SER A 48 -10.48 8.63 17.80
N GLU A 49 -9.91 7.60 17.19
CA GLU A 49 -10.12 6.21 17.62
C GLU A 49 -9.51 5.94 19.00
N MET A 50 -8.34 6.51 19.32
CA MET A 50 -7.77 6.43 20.67
C MET A 50 -8.70 7.04 21.73
N ASN A 51 -9.31 8.18 21.42
CA ASN A 51 -10.25 8.83 22.33
C ASN A 51 -11.56 8.06 22.46
N ILE A 52 -12.12 7.56 21.36
CA ILE A 52 -13.39 6.80 21.34
C ILE A 52 -13.26 5.49 22.12
N ASN A 53 -12.13 4.79 21.93
CA ASN A 53 -11.88 3.49 22.57
C ASN A 53 -11.25 3.62 23.96
N GLU A 54 -10.95 4.85 24.42
CA GLU A 54 -10.19 5.14 25.64
C GLU A 54 -8.92 4.28 25.78
N SER A 55 -8.25 4.05 24.65
CA SER A 55 -7.16 3.08 24.53
C SER A 55 -6.03 3.61 23.66
N THR A 56 -4.80 3.32 24.08
CA THR A 56 -3.59 3.54 23.28
C THR A 56 -2.96 2.22 22.84
N ASN A 57 -3.69 1.09 22.97
CA ASN A 57 -3.19 -0.21 22.55
C ASN A 57 -3.10 -0.26 21.01
N PHE A 58 -1.89 -0.45 20.49
CA PHE A 58 -1.64 -0.41 19.05
C PHE A 58 -2.53 -1.37 18.26
N THR A 59 -2.62 -2.64 18.65
CA THR A 59 -3.40 -3.66 17.93
C THR A 59 -4.89 -3.32 17.90
N GLN A 60 -5.43 -2.87 19.04
CA GLN A 60 -6.83 -2.45 19.15
C GLN A 60 -7.10 -1.27 18.22
N ILE A 61 -6.28 -0.23 18.27
CA ILE A 61 -6.49 0.99 17.46
C ILE A 61 -6.26 0.71 15.99
N LEU A 62 -5.23 -0.07 15.63
CA LEU A 62 -4.97 -0.45 14.24
C LEU A 62 -6.17 -1.18 13.63
N SER A 63 -6.81 -2.07 14.39
CA SER A 63 -7.97 -2.84 13.91
C SER A 63 -9.18 -1.98 13.56
N THR A 64 -9.30 -0.76 14.11
CA THR A 64 -10.37 0.18 13.76
C THR A 64 -9.94 1.22 12.72
N VAL A 65 -8.66 1.62 12.73
CA VAL A 65 -8.10 2.64 11.85
C VAL A 65 -7.80 2.10 10.44
N GLU A 66 -7.18 0.92 10.33
CA GLU A 66 -6.65 0.42 9.06
C GLU A 66 -7.73 0.27 7.96
N PRO A 67 -8.91 -0.35 8.20
CA PRO A 67 -9.93 -0.47 7.17
C PRO A 67 -10.39 0.90 6.63
N LYS A 68 -10.62 1.86 7.53
CA LYS A 68 -11.01 3.23 7.18
C LYS A 68 -9.89 3.96 6.44
N ALA A 69 -8.64 3.77 6.85
CA ALA A 69 -7.48 4.36 6.18
C ALA A 69 -7.35 3.86 4.72
N LEU A 70 -7.59 2.57 4.48
CA LEU A 70 -7.60 2.00 3.13
C LEU A 70 -8.72 2.55 2.23
N GLU A 71 -9.89 2.84 2.82
CA GLU A 71 -11.02 3.46 2.12
C GLU A 71 -10.78 4.93 1.77
N ILE A 72 -10.03 5.67 2.60
CA ILE A 72 -9.74 7.10 2.36
C ILE A 72 -8.80 7.32 1.17
N VAL A 73 -8.03 6.30 0.74
CA VAL A 73 -7.14 6.40 -0.42
C VAL A 73 -7.97 6.74 -1.66
N SER A 74 -7.63 7.84 -2.33
CA SER A 74 -8.37 8.27 -3.51
C SER A 74 -8.27 7.25 -4.66
N ASP A 75 -9.35 7.11 -5.43
CA ASP A 75 -9.34 6.21 -6.60
C ASP A 75 -8.26 6.62 -7.60
N SER A 76 -8.01 7.92 -7.77
CA SER A 76 -6.91 8.43 -8.61
C SER A 76 -5.54 7.93 -8.16
N THR A 77 -5.23 8.01 -6.87
CA THR A 77 -3.97 7.48 -6.31
C THR A 77 -3.89 5.97 -6.47
N ARG A 78 -4.98 5.26 -6.14
CA ARG A 78 -5.06 3.80 -6.27
C ARG A 78 -4.84 3.34 -7.71
N GLU A 79 -5.58 3.90 -8.66
CA GLU A 79 -5.50 3.54 -10.08
C GLU A 79 -4.13 3.84 -10.67
N THR A 80 -3.57 5.01 -10.36
CA THR A 80 -2.26 5.41 -10.88
C THR A 80 -1.15 4.47 -10.39
N VAL A 81 -1.10 4.20 -9.09
CA VAL A 81 -0.08 3.33 -8.51
C VAL A 81 -0.28 1.88 -8.96
N LEU A 82 -1.52 1.40 -9.07
CA LEU A 82 -1.79 0.06 -9.61
C LEU A 82 -1.40 -0.06 -11.09
N LYS A 83 -1.61 0.98 -11.90
CA LYS A 83 -1.15 1.01 -13.31
C LYS A 83 0.36 0.89 -13.37
N GLN A 84 1.08 1.67 -12.58
CA GLN A 84 2.54 1.62 -12.51
C GLN A 84 3.06 0.24 -12.06
N ILE A 85 2.42 -0.37 -11.06
CA ILE A 85 2.76 -1.75 -10.65
C ILE A 85 2.57 -2.71 -11.82
N ARG A 86 1.43 -2.67 -12.51
CA ARG A 86 1.16 -3.56 -13.66
C ARG A 86 2.19 -3.39 -14.78
N GLU A 87 2.53 -2.16 -15.14
CA GLU A 87 3.53 -1.87 -16.17
C GLU A 87 4.90 -2.48 -15.82
N PHE A 88 5.31 -2.42 -14.55
CA PHE A 88 6.54 -3.08 -14.13
C PHE A 88 6.43 -4.61 -14.16
N LEU A 89 5.27 -5.17 -13.80
CA LEU A 89 5.05 -6.62 -13.84
C LEU A 89 5.02 -7.17 -15.26
N GLU A 90 4.42 -6.46 -16.22
CA GLU A 90 4.38 -6.86 -17.64
C GLU A 90 5.78 -7.04 -18.24
N GLY A 91 6.78 -6.32 -17.72
CA GLY A 91 8.19 -6.52 -18.10
C GLY A 91 8.89 -7.72 -17.45
N ILE A 92 8.24 -8.41 -16.50
CA ILE A 92 8.84 -9.45 -15.65
C ILE A 92 8.16 -10.80 -15.86
N VAL A 93 6.83 -10.82 -15.98
CA VAL A 93 6.04 -12.05 -16.05
C VAL A 93 5.53 -12.31 -17.47
N ASP A 94 5.84 -13.49 -18.00
CA ASP A 94 5.19 -13.99 -19.22
C ASP A 94 3.76 -14.42 -18.89
N THR A 95 2.79 -13.82 -19.57
CA THR A 95 1.37 -14.17 -19.48
C THR A 95 0.94 -14.79 -20.81
N GLN A 96 1.28 -16.06 -21.02
CA GLN A 96 0.77 -16.87 -22.13
C GLN A 96 -0.59 -17.49 -21.81
#